data_AF-Q5BV50-F1
#
_entry.id   AF-Q5BV50-F1
#
_cell.length_a   1.000
_cell.length_b   1.000
_cell.length_c   1.000
_cell.angle_alpha   90.00
_cell.angle_beta   90.00
_cell.angle_gamma   90.00
#
_symmetry.space_group_name_H-M   'P 1'
#
loop_
_entity.id
_entity.type
_entity.pdbx_description
1 polymer ?
#
loop_
_entity_poly.entity_id
_entity_poly.type
_entity_poly.pdbx_seq_one_letter_code
_entity_poly.pdbx_strand_id
1 'polypeptide(L)'
;TTATVLAQAIIAEGLKAVAAGMNPMDLKRGIDKAVIAAVEALKELSVPCADTKAIAQVGTISANSDSTVGNLIAEAMEKVGRDGVITVEEGQALQDELDVVEGMQFDRGYLSPYFINNQEAGSVDLESPFILLVDKKVSNIRELLPTLEAVAKASRPLLIIAEDVEGEALATLVVNNMRG
;
A
#
# COMPACT_ATOMS: atom_id res chain seq x y z
N THR A 1 -5.12 14.68 5.24
CA THR A 1 -5.60 15.98 5.79
C THR A 1 -6.49 16.74 4.81
N THR A 2 -6.09 16.93 3.55
CA THR A 2 -6.90 17.67 2.57
C THR A 2 -8.29 17.04 2.35
N ALA A 3 -8.35 15.72 2.18
CA ALA A 3 -9.61 15.00 1.97
C ALA A 3 -10.60 15.17 3.14
N THR A 4 -10.12 15.14 4.38
CA THR A 4 -10.98 15.26 5.57
C THR A 4 -11.55 16.68 5.72
N VAL A 5 -10.75 17.72 5.41
CA VAL A 5 -11.21 19.11 5.46
C VAL A 5 -12.25 19.38 4.36
N LEU A 6 -12.02 18.88 3.13
CA LEU A 6 -12.98 19.02 2.05
C LEU A 6 -14.29 18.27 2.34
N ALA A 7 -14.20 17.04 2.86
CA ALA A 7 -15.39 16.28 3.25
C ALA A 7 -16.20 17.03 4.31
N GLN A 8 -15.54 17.57 5.33
CA GLN A 8 -16.18 18.38 6.37
C GLN A 8 -16.89 19.61 5.76
N ALA A 9 -16.22 20.35 4.87
CA ALA A 9 -16.80 21.54 4.25
C ALA A 9 -18.03 21.21 3.39
N ILE A 10 -17.95 20.17 2.56
CA ILE A 10 -19.07 19.71 1.72
C ILE A 10 -20.25 19.26 2.56
N ILE A 11 -20.00 18.50 3.64
CA ILE A 11 -21.04 18.05 4.56
C ILE A 11 -21.68 19.25 5.28
N ALA A 12 -20.88 20.16 5.82
CA ALA A 12 -21.39 21.31 6.57
C ALA A 12 -22.29 22.21 5.70
N GLU A 13 -21.87 22.54 4.48
CA GLU A 13 -22.66 23.35 3.57
C GLU A 13 -23.85 22.57 2.98
N GLY A 14 -23.68 21.28 2.70
CA GLY A 14 -24.77 20.41 2.25
C GLY A 14 -25.90 20.31 3.28
N LEU A 15 -25.57 20.16 4.57
CA LEU A 15 -26.57 20.10 5.65
C LEU A 15 -27.33 21.42 5.81
N LYS A 16 -26.67 22.58 5.66
CA LYS A 16 -27.33 23.89 5.67
C LYS A 16 -28.34 24.03 4.52
N ALA A 17 -27.97 23.59 3.32
CA ALA A 17 -28.83 23.65 2.15
C ALA A 17 -30.05 22.71 2.28
N VAL A 18 -29.87 21.53 2.87
CA VAL A 18 -30.97 20.60 3.19
C VAL A 18 -31.90 21.19 4.25
N ALA A 19 -31.35 21.81 5.31
CA ALA A 19 -32.15 22.50 6.33
C ALA A 19 -32.96 23.68 5.76
N ALA A 20 -32.48 24.31 4.68
CA ALA A 20 -33.21 25.33 3.94
C ALA A 20 -34.32 24.78 3.01
N GLY A 21 -34.56 23.46 3.01
CA GLY A 21 -35.63 22.81 2.26
C GLY A 21 -35.25 22.37 0.83
N MET A 22 -33.97 22.39 0.46
CA MET A 22 -33.53 21.85 -0.82
C MET A 22 -33.56 20.31 -0.82
N ASN A 23 -33.87 19.73 -1.98
CA ASN A 23 -33.87 18.28 -2.16
C ASN A 23 -32.44 17.70 -2.04
N PRO A 24 -32.15 16.81 -1.07
CA PRO A 24 -30.83 16.22 -0.89
C PRO A 24 -30.31 15.47 -2.12
N MET A 25 -31.20 14.84 -2.89
CA MET A 25 -30.81 14.08 -4.07
C MET A 25 -30.33 14.99 -5.21
N ASP A 26 -30.98 16.14 -5.39
CA ASP A 26 -30.58 17.11 -6.41
C ASP A 26 -29.27 17.80 -6.01
N LEU A 27 -29.10 18.07 -4.71
CA LEU A 27 -27.85 18.61 -4.16
C LEU A 27 -26.67 17.67 -4.39
N LYS A 28 -26.83 16.38 -4.08
CA LYS A 28 -25.83 15.35 -4.39
C LYS A 28 -25.49 15.33 -5.88
N ARG A 29 -26.49 15.30 -6.76
CA ARG A 29 -26.26 15.28 -8.22
C ARG A 29 -25.54 16.53 -8.71
N GLY A 30 -25.83 17.70 -8.11
CA GLY A 30 -25.12 18.95 -8.38
C GLY A 30 -23.66 18.89 -7.97
N ILE A 31 -23.38 18.42 -6.75
CA ILE A 31 -22.01 18.22 -6.24
C ILE A 31 -21.25 17.23 -7.12
N ASP A 32 -21.84 16.08 -7.44
CA ASP A 32 -21.20 15.05 -8.28
C ASP A 32 -20.81 15.63 -9.66
N LYS A 33 -21.71 16.40 -10.30
CA LYS A 33 -21.40 17.09 -11.57
C LYS A 33 -20.29 18.13 -11.44
N ALA A 34 -20.31 18.93 -10.36
CA ALA A 34 -19.28 19.92 -10.12
C ALA A 34 -17.91 19.28 -9.88
N VAL A 35 -17.86 18.15 -9.16
CA VAL A 35 -16.62 17.39 -8.95
C VAL A 35 -16.09 16.83 -10.26
N ILE A 36 -16.94 16.28 -11.13
CA ILE A 36 -16.52 15.79 -12.45
C ILE A 36 -15.88 16.93 -13.27
N ALA A 37 -16.56 18.07 -13.39
CA ALA A 37 -16.04 19.22 -14.11
C ALA A 37 -14.74 19.76 -13.49
N ALA A 38 -14.64 19.77 -12.16
CA ALA A 38 -13.41 20.18 -11.46
C ALA A 38 -12.25 19.23 -11.73
N VAL A 39 -12.49 17.91 -11.79
CA VAL A 39 -11.47 16.91 -12.12
C VAL A 39 -10.99 17.08 -13.57
N GLU A 40 -11.88 17.37 -14.51
CA GLU A 40 -11.50 17.66 -15.90
C GLU A 40 -10.63 18.93 -15.99
N ALA A 41 -11.05 20.03 -15.36
CA ALA A 41 -10.27 21.26 -15.31
C ALA A 41 -8.91 21.06 -14.60
N LEU A 42 -8.84 20.22 -13.57
CA LEU A 42 -7.57 19.88 -12.91
C LEU A 42 -6.62 19.11 -13.83
N LYS A 43 -7.14 18.24 -14.70
CA LYS A 43 -6.31 17.56 -15.72
C LYS A 43 -5.77 18.55 -16.74
N GLU A 44 -6.57 19.52 -17.18
CA GLU A 44 -6.12 20.57 -18.10
C GLU A 44 -5.07 21.50 -17.46
N LEU A 45 -5.20 21.78 -16.16
CA LEU A 45 -4.23 22.57 -15.41
C LEU A 45 -2.96 21.78 -15.06
N SER A 46 -3.02 20.44 -15.09
CA SER A 46 -1.90 19.60 -14.67
C SER A 46 -0.70 19.75 -15.61
N VAL A 47 0.49 19.92 -15.02
CA VAL A 47 1.75 20.01 -15.74
C VAL A 47 2.58 18.77 -15.40
N PRO A 48 3.03 17.98 -16.39
CA PRO A 48 3.87 16.82 -16.15
C PRO A 48 5.18 17.19 -15.45
N CYS A 49 5.56 16.46 -14.40
CA CYS A 49 6.85 16.59 -13.75
C CYS A 49 7.89 15.79 -14.55
N ALA A 50 8.56 16.45 -15.51
CA ALA A 50 9.56 15.80 -16.35
C ALA A 50 10.96 15.75 -15.71
N ASP A 51 11.29 16.76 -14.91
CA ASP A 51 12.66 16.98 -14.41
C ASP A 51 12.86 16.43 -13.00
N THR A 52 14.05 15.89 -12.72
CA THR A 52 14.48 15.43 -11.39
C THR A 52 14.29 16.50 -10.32
N LYS A 53 14.48 17.78 -10.69
CA LYS A 53 14.25 18.93 -9.78
C LYS A 53 12.79 19.08 -9.38
N ALA A 54 11.85 18.87 -10.30
CA ALA A 54 10.42 18.93 -10.00
C ALA A 54 10.01 17.77 -9.08
N ILE A 55 10.57 16.58 -9.32
CA ILE A 55 10.39 15.40 -8.45
C ILE A 55 10.91 15.70 -7.04
N ALA A 56 12.13 16.23 -6.91
CA ALA A 56 12.70 16.60 -5.61
C ALA A 56 11.83 17.63 -4.87
N GLN A 57 11.32 18.65 -5.57
CA GLN A 57 10.43 19.65 -4.98
C GLN A 57 9.13 19.03 -4.45
N VAL A 58 8.51 18.12 -5.20
CA VAL A 58 7.30 17.41 -4.76
C VAL A 58 7.60 16.52 -3.55
N GLY A 59 8.74 15.81 -3.57
CA GLY A 59 9.23 15.01 -2.45
C GLY A 59 9.43 15.86 -1.19
N THR A 60 10.10 17.00 -1.32
CA THR A 60 10.33 17.95 -0.22
C THR A 60 9.04 18.47 0.39
N ILE A 61 8.07 18.90 -0.43
CA ILE A 61 6.79 19.40 0.08
C ILE A 61 6.03 18.28 0.82
N SER A 62 6.08 17.06 0.28
CA SER A 62 5.43 15.89 0.88
C SER A 62 6.09 15.47 2.20
N ALA A 63 7.41 15.62 2.30
CA ALA A 63 8.22 15.38 3.49
C ALA A 63 8.24 16.59 4.45
N ASN A 64 7.17 17.40 4.49
CA ASN A 64 7.04 18.54 5.40
C ASN A 64 8.18 19.59 5.27
N SER A 65 8.57 19.89 4.02
CA SER A 65 9.66 20.81 3.65
C SER A 65 11.07 20.30 3.94
N ASP A 66 11.25 18.98 4.05
CA ASP A 66 12.58 18.39 4.16
C ASP A 66 13.25 18.21 2.79
N SER A 67 14.33 18.96 2.55
CA SER A 67 15.11 18.88 1.31
C SER A 67 15.94 17.60 1.20
N THR A 68 16.36 16.98 2.31
CA THR A 68 17.20 15.77 2.24
C THR A 68 16.38 14.60 1.71
N VAL A 69 15.20 14.38 2.27
CA VAL A 69 14.24 13.35 1.84
C VAL A 69 13.82 13.55 0.38
N GLY A 70 13.51 14.80 -0.02
CA GLY A 70 13.14 15.10 -1.40
C GLY A 70 14.26 14.76 -2.40
N ASN A 71 15.50 15.08 -2.07
CA ASN A 71 16.66 14.74 -2.91
C ASN A 71 16.89 13.23 -2.96
N LEU A 72 16.80 12.52 -1.84
CA LEU A 72 16.93 11.05 -1.79
C LEU A 72 15.89 10.35 -2.65
N ILE A 73 14.62 10.78 -2.59
CA ILE A 73 13.56 10.24 -3.44
C ILE A 73 13.87 10.49 -4.92
N ALA A 74 14.34 11.68 -5.26
CA ALA A 74 14.68 12.01 -6.64
C ALA A 74 15.85 11.17 -7.17
N GLU A 75 16.89 10.97 -6.35
CA GLU A 75 18.03 10.08 -6.67
C GLU A 75 17.59 8.62 -6.81
N ALA A 76 16.70 8.14 -5.93
CA ALA A 76 16.13 6.79 -6.01
C ALA A 76 15.34 6.60 -7.31
N MET A 77 14.46 7.54 -7.66
CA MET A 77 13.68 7.50 -8.90
C MET A 77 14.55 7.57 -10.16
N GLU A 78 15.68 8.27 -10.11
CA GLU A 78 16.63 8.31 -11.23
C GLU A 78 17.35 6.97 -11.43
N LYS A 79 17.70 6.27 -10.34
CA LYS A 79 18.34 4.95 -10.41
C LYS A 79 17.40 3.82 -10.84
N VAL A 80 16.16 3.78 -10.31
CA VAL A 80 15.21 2.69 -10.57
C VAL A 80 14.35 2.97 -11.81
N GLY A 81 14.22 4.24 -12.22
CA GLY A 81 13.35 4.67 -13.32
C GLY A 81 11.91 4.95 -12.85
N ARG A 82 11.07 5.44 -13.78
CA ARG A 82 9.70 5.92 -13.46
C ARG A 82 8.74 4.82 -12.97
N ASP A 83 8.93 3.60 -13.43
CA ASP A 83 8.10 2.44 -13.06
C ASP A 83 8.76 1.58 -11.98
N GLY A 84 9.79 2.12 -11.32
CA GLY A 84 10.53 1.48 -10.27
C GLY A 84 9.75 1.39 -8.95
N VAL A 85 9.96 0.30 -8.22
CA VAL A 85 9.46 0.15 -6.85
C VAL A 85 10.49 0.70 -5.88
N ILE A 86 10.06 1.59 -4.98
CA ILE A 86 10.90 2.14 -3.91
C ILE A 86 10.32 1.64 -2.59
N THR A 87 11.11 0.92 -1.82
CA THR A 87 10.79 0.50 -0.46
C THR A 87 11.59 1.33 0.54
N VAL A 88 11.06 1.49 1.75
CA VAL A 88 11.73 2.22 2.84
C VAL A 88 11.83 1.27 4.02
N GLU A 89 13.03 1.14 4.57
CA GLU A 89 13.32 0.33 5.75
C GLU A 89 13.99 1.21 6.83
N GLU A 90 13.85 0.81 8.10
CA GLU A 90 14.49 1.52 9.20
C GLU A 90 15.99 1.18 9.26
N GLY A 91 16.83 2.19 9.00
CA GLY A 91 18.28 2.05 9.05
C GLY A 91 18.83 1.95 10.47
N GLN A 92 19.89 1.16 10.67
CA GLN A 92 20.63 1.11 11.94
C GLN A 92 21.63 2.28 12.10
N ALA A 93 21.94 2.97 11.01
CA ALA A 93 22.88 4.09 10.97
C ALA A 93 22.17 5.43 11.19
N LEU A 94 22.92 6.45 11.62
CA LEU A 94 22.42 7.83 11.73
C LEU A 94 22.30 8.56 10.39
N GLN A 95 22.80 7.94 9.30
CA GLN A 95 22.84 8.51 7.97
C GLN A 95 21.83 7.79 7.08
N ASP A 96 21.26 8.53 6.13
CA ASP A 96 20.37 7.96 5.13
C ASP A 96 21.19 7.14 4.12
N GLU A 97 20.70 5.96 3.77
CA GLU A 97 21.35 5.06 2.82
C GLU A 97 20.39 4.73 1.67
N LEU A 98 20.92 4.73 0.44
CA LEU A 98 20.18 4.41 -0.77
C LEU A 98 20.88 3.24 -1.47
N ASP A 99 20.27 2.07 -1.42
CA ASP A 99 20.74 0.88 -2.13
C ASP A 99 19.72 0.43 -3.17
N VAL A 100 20.22 -0.12 -4.28
CA VAL A 100 19.39 -0.66 -5.36
C VAL A 100 19.58 -2.17 -5.34
N VAL A 101 18.55 -2.86 -4.86
CA VAL A 101 18.53 -4.32 -4.82
C VAL A 101 17.66 -4.88 -5.93
N GLU A 102 18.05 -6.05 -6.46
CA GLU A 102 17.20 -6.78 -7.39
C GLU A 102 16.01 -7.38 -6.62
N GLY A 103 14.79 -6.99 -6.99
CA GLY A 103 13.56 -7.44 -6.36
C GLY A 103 12.42 -7.56 -7.36
N MET A 104 11.26 -8.02 -6.88
CA MET A 104 10.07 -8.19 -7.71
C MET A 104 8.82 -7.88 -6.89
N GLN A 105 7.88 -7.16 -7.51
CA GLN A 105 6.56 -6.87 -6.95
C GLN A 105 5.46 -7.39 -7.90
N PHE A 106 4.38 -7.89 -7.32
CA PHE A 106 3.18 -8.28 -8.04
C PHE A 106 1.95 -7.64 -7.39
N ASP A 107 0.92 -7.36 -8.18
CA ASP A 107 -0.36 -6.81 -7.70
C ASP A 107 -1.25 -7.90 -7.09
N ARG A 108 -0.75 -8.55 -6.02
CA ARG A 108 -1.49 -9.56 -5.24
C ARG A 108 -1.28 -9.29 -3.74
N GLY A 109 -2.37 -9.37 -2.98
CA GLY A 109 -2.36 -9.18 -1.52
C GLY A 109 -2.40 -10.51 -0.76
N TYR A 110 -2.36 -10.41 0.57
CA TYR A 110 -2.58 -11.53 1.47
C TYR A 110 -4.03 -12.01 1.42
N LEU A 111 -4.24 -13.32 1.60
CA LEU A 111 -5.59 -13.93 1.57
C LEU A 111 -6.44 -13.59 2.80
N SER A 112 -5.79 -13.28 3.93
CA SER A 112 -6.46 -13.02 5.20
C SER A 112 -5.76 -11.89 5.96
N PRO A 113 -6.50 -10.90 6.50
CA PRO A 113 -5.92 -9.83 7.33
C PRO A 113 -5.24 -10.34 8.61
N TYR A 114 -5.53 -11.58 9.04
CA TYR A 114 -4.88 -12.19 10.21
C TYR A 114 -3.39 -12.52 10.00
N PHE A 115 -2.85 -12.32 8.79
CA PHE A 115 -1.42 -12.44 8.53
C PHE A 115 -0.64 -11.14 8.79
N ILE A 116 -1.32 -10.01 9.03
CA ILE A 116 -0.68 -8.72 9.32
C ILE A 116 0.12 -8.84 10.62
N ASN A 117 1.42 -8.57 10.54
CA ASN A 117 2.31 -8.49 11.70
C ASN A 117 2.64 -7.03 12.06
N ASN A 118 2.64 -6.13 11.08
CA ASN A 118 2.80 -4.69 11.29
C ASN A 118 1.42 -4.02 11.26
N GLN A 119 0.84 -3.79 12.45
CA GLN A 119 -0.50 -3.22 12.58
C GLN A 119 -0.59 -1.75 12.16
N GLU A 120 0.53 -1.01 12.20
CA GLU A 120 0.55 0.41 11.85
C GLU A 120 0.54 0.61 10.34
N ALA A 121 1.38 -0.14 9.61
CA ALA A 121 1.43 -0.12 8.16
C ALA A 121 0.35 -1.00 7.50
N GLY A 122 -0.23 -1.95 8.25
CA GLY A 122 -1.12 -2.97 7.70
C GLY A 122 -0.40 -3.94 6.76
N SER A 123 0.89 -4.18 6.98
CA SER A 123 1.76 -5.00 6.13
C SER A 123 2.15 -6.33 6.79
N VAL A 124 2.72 -7.23 5.96
CA VAL A 124 3.30 -8.51 6.39
C VAL A 124 4.79 -8.47 6.08
N ASP A 125 5.59 -8.12 7.08
CA ASP A 125 7.03 -7.92 6.93
C ASP A 125 7.76 -9.18 7.43
N LEU A 126 8.30 -10.01 6.53
CA LEU A 126 8.98 -11.26 6.87
C LEU A 126 10.49 -11.14 6.63
N GLU A 127 11.30 -11.36 7.67
CA GLU A 127 12.75 -11.34 7.56
C GLU A 127 13.30 -12.72 7.15
N SER A 128 14.09 -12.77 6.08
CA SER A 128 14.69 -14.00 5.55
C SER A 128 13.71 -15.18 5.44
N PRO A 129 12.54 -15.05 4.77
CA PRO A 129 11.57 -16.13 4.66
C PRO A 129 12.01 -17.22 3.70
N PHE A 130 11.49 -18.43 3.90
CA PHE A 130 11.42 -19.43 2.84
C PHE A 130 10.28 -19.09 1.90
N ILE A 131 10.46 -19.30 0.59
CA ILE A 131 9.44 -19.05 -0.42
C ILE A 131 9.01 -20.39 -1.00
N LEU A 132 7.75 -20.74 -0.81
CA LEU A 132 7.11 -21.93 -1.37
C LEU A 132 6.21 -21.51 -2.53
N LEU A 133 6.55 -21.98 -3.74
CA LEU A 133 5.76 -21.76 -4.94
C LEU A 133 4.96 -23.02 -5.28
N VAL A 134 3.65 -22.89 -5.44
CA VAL A 134 2.75 -24.01 -5.73
C VAL A 134 1.83 -23.65 -6.91
N ASP A 135 1.96 -24.36 -8.03
CA ASP A 135 1.16 -24.12 -9.24
C ASP A 135 -0.24 -24.77 -9.21
N LYS A 136 -0.79 -24.99 -8.01
CA LYS A 136 -2.12 -25.59 -7.82
C LYS A 136 -2.82 -24.97 -6.64
N LYS A 137 -4.15 -25.08 -6.62
CA LYS A 137 -4.96 -24.76 -5.44
C LYS A 137 -4.63 -25.68 -4.27
N VAL A 138 -4.44 -25.07 -3.11
CA VAL A 138 -4.16 -25.78 -1.85
C VAL A 138 -5.39 -25.72 -0.96
N SER A 139 -6.14 -26.82 -0.92
CA SER A 139 -7.33 -26.97 -0.06
C SER A 139 -7.07 -27.83 1.18
N ASN A 140 -6.06 -28.72 1.13
CA ASN A 140 -5.75 -29.68 2.18
C ASN A 140 -4.38 -29.41 2.82
N ILE A 141 -4.36 -29.27 4.15
CA ILE A 141 -3.14 -29.01 4.92
C ILE A 141 -2.16 -30.20 4.91
N ARG A 142 -2.62 -31.43 4.65
CA ARG A 142 -1.78 -32.63 4.70
C ARG A 142 -0.63 -32.60 3.70
N GLU A 143 -0.83 -31.93 2.57
CA GLU A 143 0.22 -31.76 1.55
C GLU A 143 1.30 -30.77 2.00
N LEU A 144 0.96 -29.85 2.89
CA LEU A 144 1.87 -28.84 3.44
C LEU A 144 2.53 -29.26 4.76
N LEU A 145 2.02 -30.29 5.46
CA LEU A 145 2.58 -30.74 6.74
C LEU A 145 4.10 -31.01 6.69
N PRO A 146 4.64 -31.76 5.71
CA PRO A 146 6.08 -32.05 5.68
C PRO A 146 6.92 -30.77 5.51
N THR A 147 6.43 -29.82 4.71
CA THR A 147 7.10 -28.54 4.52
C THR A 147 7.00 -27.64 5.76
N LEU A 148 5.86 -27.60 6.43
CA LEU A 148 5.68 -26.82 7.66
C LEU A 148 6.55 -27.35 8.80
N GLU A 149 6.68 -28.67 8.95
CA GLU A 149 7.58 -29.28 9.95
C GLU A 149 9.05 -28.94 9.68
N ALA A 150 9.47 -28.97 8.42
CA ALA A 150 10.83 -28.62 8.03
C ALA A 150 11.14 -27.13 8.31
N VAL A 151 10.19 -26.24 8.02
CA VAL A 151 10.35 -24.80 8.25
C VAL A 151 10.30 -24.45 9.73
N ALA A 152 9.39 -25.07 10.50
CA ALA A 152 9.33 -24.92 11.95
C ALA A 152 10.65 -25.32 12.62
N LYS A 153 11.29 -26.40 12.16
CA LYS A 153 12.60 -26.83 12.66
C LYS A 153 13.71 -25.81 12.35
N ALA A 154 13.61 -25.10 11.24
CA ALA A 154 14.55 -24.04 10.86
C ALA A 154 14.28 -22.70 11.56
N SER A 155 13.15 -22.56 12.27
CA SER A 155 12.72 -21.34 12.98
C SER A 155 12.74 -20.08 12.10
N ARG A 156 12.39 -20.22 10.83
CA ARG A 156 12.33 -19.13 9.85
C ARG A 156 10.90 -18.98 9.30
N PRO A 157 10.48 -17.77 8.89
CA PRO A 157 9.15 -17.56 8.34
C PRO A 157 8.98 -18.24 6.97
N LEU A 158 7.72 -18.50 6.59
CA LEU A 158 7.34 -19.11 5.30
C LEU A 158 6.39 -18.19 4.54
N LEU A 159 6.75 -17.84 3.31
CA LEU A 159 5.90 -17.20 2.32
C LEU A 159 5.38 -18.25 1.34
N ILE A 160 4.06 -18.43 1.26
CA ILE A 160 3.42 -19.37 0.33
C ILE A 160 2.78 -18.57 -0.80
N ILE A 161 3.18 -18.86 -2.04
CA ILE A 161 2.58 -18.31 -3.25
C ILE A 161 1.97 -19.47 -4.02
N ALA A 162 0.65 -19.49 -4.08
CA ALA A 162 -0.12 -20.51 -4.78
C ALA A 162 -1.20 -19.87 -5.66
N GLU A 163 -1.84 -20.66 -6.53
CA GLU A 163 -3.02 -20.20 -7.28
C GLU A 163 -4.14 -19.73 -6.33
N ASP A 164 -4.40 -20.55 -5.29
CA ASP A 164 -5.36 -20.25 -4.24
C ASP A 164 -5.07 -21.10 -2.99
N VAL A 165 -5.38 -20.57 -1.80
CA VAL A 165 -5.33 -21.32 -0.53
C VAL A 165 -6.68 -21.19 0.15
N GLU A 166 -7.43 -22.28 0.19
CA GLU A 166 -8.83 -22.27 0.60
C GLU A 166 -9.16 -23.38 1.62
N GLY A 167 -10.36 -23.27 2.21
CA GLY A 167 -10.92 -24.31 3.08
C GLY A 167 -10.14 -24.54 4.38
N GLU A 168 -9.87 -25.81 4.67
CA GLU A 168 -9.19 -26.24 5.91
C GLU A 168 -7.76 -25.69 5.98
N ALA A 169 -7.04 -25.69 4.85
CA ALA A 169 -5.66 -25.22 4.80
C ALA A 169 -5.52 -23.76 5.27
N LEU A 170 -6.38 -22.86 4.78
CA LEU A 170 -6.35 -21.45 5.19
C LEU A 170 -6.68 -21.28 6.68
N ALA A 171 -7.71 -21.96 7.18
CA ALA A 171 -8.10 -21.88 8.58
C ALA A 171 -6.98 -22.36 9.51
N THR A 172 -6.31 -23.46 9.17
CA THR A 172 -5.18 -23.98 9.96
C THR A 172 -3.98 -23.04 9.91
N LEU A 173 -3.65 -22.47 8.76
CA LEU A 173 -2.54 -21.51 8.62
C LEU A 173 -2.78 -20.25 9.46
N VAL A 174 -4.00 -19.73 9.48
CA VAL A 174 -4.36 -18.56 10.31
C VAL A 174 -4.22 -18.89 11.80
N VAL A 175 -4.75 -20.04 12.24
CA VAL A 175 -4.66 -20.45 13.66
C VAL A 175 -3.21 -20.69 14.09
N ASN A 176 -2.38 -21.27 13.22
CA ASN A 176 -0.96 -21.47 13.50
C ASN A 176 -0.21 -20.14 13.56
N ASN A 177 -0.46 -19.21 12.63
CA ASN A 177 0.16 -17.88 12.66
C ASN A 177 -0.17 -17.11 13.95
N MET A 178 -1.38 -17.28 14.49
CA MET A 178 -1.76 -16.67 15.77
C MET A 178 -1.09 -17.33 16.99
N ARG A 179 -0.63 -18.58 16.87
CA ARG A 179 -0.04 -19.35 17.97
C ARG A 179 1.49 -19.20 18.06
N GLY A 180 2.13 -18.75 16.98
CA GLY A 180 3.58 -18.65 16.86
C GLY A 180 4.16 -19.86 16.14
#